data_AF-A0AAU7RCX7-F1
#
_entry.id   AF-A0AAU7RCX7-F1
#
_cell.length_a   1.000
_cell.length_b   1.000
_cell.length_c   1.000
_cell.angle_alpha   90.00
_cell.angle_beta   90.00
_cell.angle_gamma   90.00
#
_symmetry.space_group_name_H-M   'P 1'
#
loop_
_entity.id
_entity.type
_entity.pdbx_description
1 polymer ?
#
loop_
_entity_poly.entity_id
_entity_poly.type
_entity_poly.pdbx_seq_one_letter_code
_entity_poly.pdbx_strand_id
1 'polypeptide(L)'
;MNPHERYRLRTSLQGRSVEDVMVAARKRATVRTFRATTEAVGKLQEHVLPTGGAAMRAAGMGAVFGLSGGDGFLDGYVPVGTADEMAAAFHMEESEDGNVTLREIDFEEGLRNGVPVAAIALDLAESMATREQSAGRRVLRKLLQDYAIRG
;
A
#
# COMPACT_ATOMS: atom_id res chain seq x y z
N MET A 1 8.68 -3.16 17.64
CA MET A 1 7.54 -2.58 18.40
C MET A 1 7.56 -3.09 19.82
N ASN A 2 7.69 -2.18 20.79
CA ASN A 2 7.73 -2.51 22.20
C ASN A 2 6.30 -2.77 22.76
N PRO A 3 6.15 -3.36 23.96
CA PRO A 3 4.85 -3.65 24.56
C PRO A 3 3.96 -2.41 24.77
N HIS A 4 4.55 -1.26 25.09
CA HIS A 4 3.82 0.00 25.30
C HIS A 4 3.24 0.56 23.99
N GLU A 5 4.00 0.50 22.89
CA GLU A 5 3.54 0.87 21.55
C GLU A 5 2.39 -0.02 21.10
N ARG A 6 2.49 -1.34 21.32
CA ARG A 6 1.40 -2.28 21.04
C ARG A 6 0.14 -1.97 21.83
N TYR A 7 0.28 -1.68 23.12
CA TYR A 7 -0.85 -1.32 23.97
C TYR A 7 -1.50 -0.01 23.51
N ARG A 8 -0.70 1.03 23.27
CA ARG A 8 -1.21 2.33 22.77
C ARG A 8 -1.91 2.18 21.42
N LEU A 9 -1.32 1.43 20.50
CA LEU A 9 -1.93 1.14 19.21
C LEU A 9 -3.27 0.42 19.39
N ARG A 10 -3.32 -0.61 20.23
CA ARG A 10 -4.56 -1.34 20.52
C ARG A 10 -5.64 -0.42 21.08
N THR A 11 -5.35 0.34 22.14
CA THR A 11 -6.30 1.29 22.73
C THR A 11 -6.75 2.32 21.70
N SER A 12 -5.85 2.77 20.82
CA SER A 12 -6.20 3.73 19.77
C SER A 12 -7.14 3.14 18.72
N LEU A 13 -7.07 1.83 18.45
CA LEU A 13 -7.86 1.15 17.43
C LEU A 13 -9.18 0.56 17.98
N GLN A 14 -9.32 0.42 19.29
CA GLN A 14 -10.54 -0.11 19.92
C GLN A 14 -11.76 0.74 19.55
N GLY A 15 -12.79 0.07 19.03
CA GLY A 15 -14.06 0.70 18.64
C GLY A 15 -14.01 1.51 17.34
N ARG A 16 -12.87 1.59 16.65
CA ARG A 16 -12.78 2.30 15.36
C ARG A 16 -13.40 1.51 14.22
N SER A 17 -14.10 2.23 13.34
CA SER A 17 -14.54 1.72 12.04
C SER A 17 -13.37 1.66 11.05
N VAL A 18 -13.62 1.03 9.89
CA VAL A 18 -12.67 1.04 8.78
C VAL A 18 -12.42 2.48 8.31
N GLU A 19 -13.48 3.27 8.25
CA GLU A 19 -13.44 4.69 7.88
C GLU A 19 -12.55 5.50 8.82
N ASP A 20 -12.65 5.31 10.14
CA ASP A 20 -11.82 6.01 11.12
C ASP A 20 -10.33 5.70 10.94
N VAL A 21 -10.02 4.45 10.59
CA VAL A 21 -8.65 4.00 10.35
C VAL A 21 -8.13 4.59 9.04
N MET A 22 -8.94 4.58 7.98
CA MET A 22 -8.58 5.21 6.70
C MET A 22 -8.31 6.71 6.88
N VAL A 23 -9.16 7.43 7.63
CA VAL A 23 -8.96 8.85 7.91
C VAL A 23 -7.65 9.07 8.69
N ALA A 24 -7.38 8.26 9.71
CA ALA A 24 -6.15 8.35 10.49
C ALA A 24 -4.89 8.03 9.65
N ALA A 25 -5.00 7.13 8.68
CA ALA A 25 -3.91 6.69 7.82
C ALA A 25 -3.78 7.49 6.52
N ARG A 26 -4.63 8.50 6.28
CA ARG A 26 -4.68 9.24 5.01
C ARG A 26 -3.38 9.96 4.67
N LYS A 27 -2.64 10.40 5.68
CA LYS A 27 -1.35 11.12 5.53
C LYS A 27 -0.15 10.19 5.77
N ARG A 28 -0.31 8.87 5.63
CA ARG A 28 0.77 7.90 5.80
C ARG A 28 1.83 7.98 4.71
N ALA A 29 1.49 8.50 3.54
CA ALA A 29 2.42 8.57 2.42
C ALA A 29 2.09 9.78 1.54
N THR A 30 3.12 10.33 0.90
CA THR A 30 2.93 11.23 -0.23
C THR A 30 2.77 10.37 -1.48
N VAL A 31 1.60 10.45 -2.12
CA VAL A 31 1.29 9.65 -3.31
C VAL A 31 1.61 10.45 -4.55
N ARG A 32 2.43 9.88 -5.43
CA ARG A 32 2.79 10.47 -6.72
C ARG A 32 2.53 9.46 -7.83
N THR A 33 1.89 9.91 -8.90
CA THR A 33 1.51 9.06 -10.04
C THR A 33 2.26 9.50 -11.28
N PHE A 34 2.85 8.54 -11.98
CA PHE A 34 3.68 8.76 -13.14
C PHE A 34 3.28 7.87 -14.31
N ARG A 35 3.56 8.34 -15.52
CA ARG A 35 3.52 7.55 -16.74
C ARG A 35 4.90 6.98 -17.03
N ALA A 36 4.96 5.67 -17.26
CA ALA A 36 6.17 4.96 -17.67
C ALA A 36 5.87 3.94 -18.79
N THR A 37 6.88 3.60 -19.58
CA THR A 37 6.77 2.51 -20.56
C THR A 37 6.66 1.16 -19.86
N THR A 38 6.06 0.17 -20.52
CA THR A 38 5.94 -1.19 -19.96
C THR A 38 7.31 -1.80 -19.62
N GLU A 39 8.35 -1.50 -20.40
CA GLU A 39 9.72 -1.92 -20.13
C GLU A 39 10.26 -1.28 -18.84
N ALA A 40 10.06 0.04 -18.67
CA ALA A 40 10.45 0.74 -17.45
C ALA A 40 9.72 0.17 -16.22
N VAL A 41 8.42 -0.13 -16.33
CA VAL A 41 7.63 -0.78 -15.27
C VAL A 41 8.22 -2.12 -14.83
N GLY A 42 8.78 -2.90 -15.76
CA GLY A 42 9.49 -4.14 -15.44
C GLY A 42 10.72 -3.90 -14.57
N LYS A 43 11.54 -2.91 -14.92
CA LYS A 43 12.78 -2.55 -14.18
C LYS A 43 12.48 -1.89 -12.83
N LEU A 44 11.46 -1.04 -12.76
CA LEU A 44 11.05 -0.36 -11.54
C LEU A 44 10.60 -1.34 -10.44
N GLN A 45 10.04 -2.51 -10.81
CA GLN A 45 9.60 -3.53 -9.85
C GLN A 45 10.72 -4.07 -8.96
N GLU A 46 11.98 -4.00 -9.41
CA GLU A 46 13.15 -4.45 -8.64
C GLU A 46 13.51 -3.49 -7.50
N HIS A 47 12.99 -2.27 -7.54
CA HIS A 47 13.36 -1.17 -6.64
C HIS A 47 12.20 -0.68 -5.76
N VAL A 48 11.00 -1.24 -5.93
CA VAL A 48 9.78 -0.80 -5.25
C VAL A 48 9.25 -1.91 -4.36
N LEU A 49 8.84 -1.57 -3.14
CA LEU A 49 8.11 -2.50 -2.27
C LEU A 49 6.64 -2.54 -2.72
N PRO A 50 6.18 -3.63 -3.38
CA PRO A 50 4.90 -3.62 -4.07
C PRO A 50 3.72 -3.52 -3.10
N THR A 51 2.72 -2.71 -3.47
CA THR A 51 1.42 -2.58 -2.78
C THR A 51 0.26 -2.60 -3.79
N GLY A 52 -0.97 -2.46 -3.32
CA GLY A 52 -2.17 -2.39 -4.18
C GLY A 52 -2.27 -3.57 -5.14
N GLY A 53 -2.60 -3.29 -6.42
CA GLY A 53 -2.66 -4.30 -7.47
C GLY A 53 -1.32 -4.99 -7.77
N ALA A 54 -0.18 -4.30 -7.56
CA ALA A 54 1.14 -4.89 -7.75
C ALA A 54 1.49 -5.91 -6.67
N ALA A 55 1.08 -5.69 -5.42
CA ALA A 55 1.21 -6.69 -4.36
C ALA A 55 0.44 -7.98 -4.67
N MET A 56 -0.67 -7.91 -5.42
CA MET A 56 -1.44 -9.12 -5.77
C MET A 56 -0.65 -10.10 -6.64
N ARG A 57 0.41 -9.65 -7.33
CA ARG A 57 1.34 -10.51 -8.09
C ARG A 57 2.37 -11.22 -7.20
N ALA A 58 2.62 -10.71 -5.99
CA ALA A 58 3.50 -11.38 -5.03
C ALA A 58 2.83 -12.66 -4.51
N ALA A 59 3.59 -13.76 -4.45
CA ALA A 59 3.08 -15.07 -4.09
C ALA A 59 2.32 -15.04 -2.75
N GLY A 60 1.03 -15.41 -2.79
CA GLY A 60 0.15 -15.51 -1.63
C GLY A 60 -0.78 -14.31 -1.37
N MET A 61 -0.44 -13.09 -1.82
CA MET A 61 -1.27 -11.90 -1.54
C MET A 61 -2.56 -11.87 -2.36
N GLY A 62 -2.53 -12.31 -3.61
CA GLY A 62 -3.76 -12.45 -4.43
C GLY A 62 -4.82 -13.34 -3.77
N ALA A 63 -4.42 -14.39 -3.05
CA ALA A 63 -5.34 -15.24 -2.30
C ALA A 63 -5.92 -14.57 -1.05
N VAL A 64 -5.14 -13.73 -0.36
CA VAL A 64 -5.60 -12.97 0.83
C VAL A 64 -6.73 -11.99 0.48
N PHE A 65 -6.62 -11.33 -0.68
CA PHE A 65 -7.58 -10.31 -1.11
C PHE A 65 -8.61 -10.82 -2.12
N GLY A 66 -8.39 -11.99 -2.72
CA GLY A 66 -9.25 -12.55 -3.77
C GLY A 66 -9.15 -11.78 -5.09
N LEU A 67 -7.94 -11.32 -5.45
CA LEU A 67 -7.66 -10.50 -6.63
C LEU A 67 -6.51 -11.11 -7.44
N SER A 68 -6.50 -10.85 -8.75
CA SER A 68 -5.39 -11.12 -9.66
C SER A 68 -4.77 -9.80 -10.12
N GLY A 69 -3.43 -9.68 -10.08
CA GLY A 69 -2.75 -8.47 -10.56
C GLY A 69 -2.81 -8.32 -12.08
N GLY A 70 -2.86 -7.08 -12.57
CA GLY A 70 -2.73 -6.75 -14.00
C GLY A 70 -1.28 -6.47 -14.41
N ASP A 71 -0.98 -6.62 -15.70
CA ASP A 71 0.33 -6.27 -16.27
C ASP A 71 0.41 -4.79 -16.65
N GLY A 72 1.63 -4.24 -16.64
CA GLY A 72 1.89 -2.86 -17.07
C GLY A 72 1.61 -1.78 -16.02
N PHE A 73 1.22 -2.16 -14.79
CA PHE A 73 1.02 -1.26 -13.66
C PHE A 73 1.98 -1.56 -12.50
N LEU A 74 2.41 -0.52 -11.81
CA LEU A 74 3.20 -0.59 -10.58
C LEU A 74 2.55 0.31 -9.52
N ASP A 75 2.32 -0.22 -8.33
CA ASP A 75 1.95 0.56 -7.14
C ASP A 75 2.85 0.08 -6.01
N GLY A 76 3.50 0.98 -5.29
CA GLY A 76 4.35 0.57 -4.18
C GLY A 76 5.00 1.68 -3.39
N TYR A 77 5.60 1.28 -2.28
CA TYR A 77 6.28 2.16 -1.35
C TYR A 77 7.73 2.37 -1.74
N VAL A 78 8.19 3.61 -1.58
CA VAL A 78 9.58 4.03 -1.75
C VAL A 78 9.96 5.03 -0.65
N PRO A 79 11.25 5.17 -0.31
CA PRO A 79 11.71 6.26 0.56
C PRO A 79 11.39 7.65 -0.01
N VAL A 80 11.30 8.65 0.86
CA VAL A 80 11.16 10.06 0.46
C VAL A 80 12.32 10.47 -0.45
N GLY A 81 12.00 11.10 -1.59
CA GLY A 81 12.98 11.57 -2.58
C GLY A 81 13.31 10.54 -3.65
N THR A 82 13.08 9.25 -3.38
CA THR A 82 13.30 8.19 -4.37
C THR A 82 12.35 8.30 -5.56
N ALA A 83 11.14 8.85 -5.40
CA ALA A 83 10.22 9.03 -6.52
C ALA A 83 10.81 9.96 -7.60
N ASP A 84 11.45 11.06 -7.20
CA ASP A 84 12.12 11.99 -8.12
C ASP A 84 13.34 11.35 -8.80
N GLU A 85 14.15 10.62 -8.04
CA GLU A 85 15.31 9.90 -8.56
C GLU A 85 14.90 8.87 -9.62
N MET A 86 13.85 8.09 -9.35
CA MET A 86 13.30 7.13 -10.29
C MET A 86 12.69 7.84 -11.51
N ALA A 87 11.95 8.93 -11.31
CA ALA A 87 11.35 9.67 -12.41
C ALA A 87 12.42 10.20 -13.38
N ALA A 88 13.53 10.73 -12.84
CA ALA A 88 14.66 11.18 -13.63
C ALA A 88 15.36 10.03 -14.36
N ALA A 89 15.62 8.91 -13.66
CA ALA A 89 16.36 7.77 -14.20
C ALA A 89 15.59 7.01 -15.30
N PHE A 90 14.27 6.94 -15.19
CA PHE A 90 13.40 6.20 -16.12
C PHE A 90 12.60 7.09 -17.07
N HIS A 91 12.89 8.40 -17.09
CA HIS A 91 12.19 9.40 -17.90
C HIS A 91 10.67 9.35 -17.71
N MET A 92 10.22 9.27 -16.46
CA MET A 92 8.80 9.27 -16.12
C MET A 92 8.27 10.69 -16.00
N GLU A 93 7.01 10.88 -16.38
CA GLU A 93 6.30 12.16 -16.27
C GLU A 93 5.13 12.01 -15.28
N GLU A 94 4.91 13.00 -14.41
CA GLU A 94 3.74 13.00 -13.53
C GLU A 94 2.45 13.04 -14.35
N SER A 95 1.51 12.17 -13.99
CA SER A 95 0.28 11.94 -14.75
C SER A 95 -0.76 11.34 -13.80
N GLU A 96 -1.90 12.01 -13.65
CA GLU A 96 -2.99 11.56 -12.75
C GLU A 96 -3.55 10.18 -13.16
N ASP A 97 -3.47 9.85 -14.45
CA ASP A 97 -3.87 8.57 -15.04
C ASP A 97 -2.67 7.66 -15.38
N GLY A 98 -1.53 7.92 -14.74
CA GLY A 98 -0.29 7.17 -14.92
C GLY A 98 -0.40 5.71 -14.46
N ASN A 99 0.50 4.89 -14.97
CA ASN A 99 0.56 3.45 -14.68
C ASN A 99 1.56 3.10 -13.55
N VAL A 100 2.22 4.09 -12.96
CA VAL A 100 3.13 3.92 -11.82
C VAL A 100 2.67 4.82 -10.67
N THR A 101 2.35 4.23 -9.53
CA THR A 101 2.04 4.93 -8.29
C THR A 101 3.16 4.68 -7.28
N LEU A 102 3.86 5.74 -6.90
CA LEU A 102 4.90 5.69 -5.86
C LEU A 102 4.38 6.37 -4.59
N ARG A 103 4.45 5.63 -3.48
CA ARG A 103 4.01 6.09 -2.15
C ARG A 103 5.25 6.36 -1.32
N GLU A 104 5.64 7.63 -1.27
CA GLU A 104 6.81 8.07 -0.51
C GLU A 104 6.51 8.03 0.99
N ILE A 105 7.39 7.36 1.74
CA ILE A 105 7.26 7.18 3.19
C ILE A 105 8.57 7.47 3.91
N ASP A 106 8.46 7.89 5.17
CA ASP A 106 9.58 8.17 6.07
C ASP A 106 9.79 7.08 7.14
N PHE A 107 8.95 6.04 7.18
CA PHE A 107 8.99 4.95 8.18
C PHE A 107 9.52 3.61 7.65
N GLU A 108 10.63 3.62 6.93
CA GLU A 108 11.22 2.42 6.30
C GLU A 108 11.37 1.21 7.23
N GLU A 109 11.61 1.42 8.53
CA GLU A 109 11.71 0.35 9.51
C GLU A 109 10.46 -0.54 9.55
N GLY A 110 9.28 0.05 9.36
CA GLY A 110 8.00 -0.66 9.32
C GLY A 110 7.82 -1.56 8.09
N LEU A 111 8.65 -1.39 7.06
CA LEU A 111 8.59 -2.14 5.81
C LEU A 111 9.77 -3.13 5.60
N ARG A 112 10.73 -3.21 6.53
CA ARG A 112 11.92 -4.09 6.39
C ARG A 112 11.58 -5.56 6.15
N ASN A 113 10.42 -6.01 6.63
CA ASN A 113 9.93 -7.39 6.46
C ASN A 113 8.89 -7.51 5.33
N GLY A 114 8.87 -6.56 4.40
CA GLY A 114 7.85 -6.43 3.36
C GLY A 114 6.69 -5.52 3.79
N VAL A 115 5.80 -5.26 2.83
CA VAL A 115 4.64 -4.39 3.05
C VAL A 115 3.61 -5.09 3.94
N PRO A 116 3.23 -4.52 5.10
CA PRO A 116 2.21 -5.13 5.96
C PRO A 116 0.87 -5.27 5.25
N VAL A 117 0.15 -6.38 5.48
CA VAL A 117 -1.20 -6.62 4.94
C VAL A 117 -2.15 -5.45 5.23
N ALA A 118 -2.01 -4.79 6.37
CA ALA A 118 -2.81 -3.62 6.73
C ALA A 118 -2.55 -2.42 5.79
N ALA A 119 -1.30 -2.18 5.38
CA ALA A 119 -0.96 -1.12 4.43
C ALA A 119 -1.51 -1.44 3.04
N ILE A 120 -1.34 -2.68 2.57
CA ILE A 120 -1.93 -3.14 1.30
C ILE A 120 -3.47 -2.98 1.32
N ALA A 121 -4.11 -3.33 2.44
CA ALA A 121 -5.55 -3.21 2.57
C ALA A 121 -6.04 -1.76 2.60
N LEU A 122 -5.25 -0.83 3.16
CA LEU A 122 -5.50 0.62 3.09
C LEU A 122 -5.40 1.12 1.64
N ASP A 123 -4.33 0.75 0.93
CA ASP A 123 -4.10 1.15 -0.46
C ASP A 123 -5.24 0.65 -1.37
N LEU A 124 -5.65 -0.61 -1.22
CA LEU A 124 -6.79 -1.17 -1.95
C LEU A 124 -8.12 -0.51 -1.58
N ALA A 125 -8.34 -0.17 -0.30
CA ALA A 125 -9.57 0.50 0.15
C ALA A 125 -9.72 1.93 -0.39
N GLU A 126 -8.61 2.55 -0.82
CA GLU A 126 -8.57 3.86 -1.48
C GLU A 126 -8.63 3.76 -3.02
N SER A 127 -8.56 2.54 -3.58
CA SER A 127 -8.65 2.32 -5.03
C SER A 127 -10.00 2.78 -5.60
N MET A 128 -9.96 3.28 -6.84
CA MET A 128 -11.14 3.60 -7.65
C MET A 128 -11.81 2.35 -8.23
N ALA A 129 -11.10 1.21 -8.28
CA ALA A 129 -11.68 -0.04 -8.73
C ALA A 129 -12.55 -0.64 -7.62
N THR A 130 -13.87 -0.73 -7.86
CA THR A 130 -14.86 -1.21 -6.87
C THR A 130 -14.50 -2.56 -6.24
N ARG A 131 -13.89 -3.47 -7.01
CA ARG A 131 -13.46 -4.79 -6.51
C ARG A 131 -12.30 -4.69 -5.53
N GLU A 132 -11.29 -3.88 -5.87
CA GLU A 132 -10.14 -3.61 -5.01
C GLU A 132 -10.57 -2.90 -3.73
N GLN A 133 -11.39 -1.86 -3.88
CA GLN A 133 -11.98 -1.12 -2.76
C GLN A 133 -12.73 -2.03 -1.79
N SER A 134 -13.58 -2.90 -2.32
CA SER A 134 -14.35 -3.85 -1.52
C SER A 134 -13.47 -4.88 -0.83
N ALA A 135 -12.41 -5.35 -1.51
CA ALA A 135 -11.44 -6.30 -0.95
C ALA A 135 -10.62 -5.68 0.20
N GLY A 136 -10.07 -4.48 -0.01
CA GLY A 136 -9.33 -3.74 1.01
C GLY A 136 -10.17 -3.50 2.27
N ARG A 137 -11.38 -2.95 2.11
CA ARG A 137 -12.31 -2.71 3.23
C ARG A 137 -12.68 -3.99 3.99
N ARG A 138 -12.87 -5.10 3.29
CA ARG A 138 -13.16 -6.41 3.92
C ARG A 138 -11.98 -6.89 4.78
N VAL A 139 -10.75 -6.80 4.26
CA VAL A 139 -9.55 -7.19 5.01
C VAL A 139 -9.31 -6.27 6.20
N LEU A 140 -9.46 -4.95 6.05
CA LEU A 140 -9.35 -4.00 7.17
C LEU A 140 -10.34 -4.31 8.29
N ARG A 141 -11.60 -4.60 7.94
CA ARG A 141 -12.61 -5.00 8.93
C ARG A 141 -12.21 -6.26 9.69
N LYS A 142 -11.70 -7.26 8.98
CA LYS A 142 -11.21 -8.51 9.60
C LYS A 142 -10.03 -8.23 10.53
N LEU A 143 -9.06 -7.43 10.09
CA LEU A 143 -7.91 -7.06 10.93
C LEU A 143 -8.36 -6.35 12.21
N LEU A 144 -9.31 -5.41 12.12
CA LEU A 144 -9.84 -4.72 13.30
C LEU A 144 -10.57 -5.67 14.25
N GLN A 145 -11.34 -6.62 13.72
CA GLN A 145 -12.01 -7.66 14.52
C GLN A 145 -10.99 -8.58 15.21
N ASP A 146 -9.97 -9.05 14.48
CA ASP A 146 -8.92 -9.92 15.03
C ASP A 146 -8.12 -9.20 16.13
N TYR A 147 -7.84 -7.91 15.95
CA TYR A 147 -7.18 -7.08 16.97
C TYR A 147 -8.07 -6.82 18.20
N ALA A 148 -9.39 -6.80 18.03
CA ALA A 148 -10.34 -6.69 19.13
C ALA A 148 -10.49 -8.00 19.92
N ILE A 149 -10.36 -9.16 19.26
CA ILE A 149 -10.57 -10.49 19.87
C ILE A 149 -9.30 -11.04 20.55
N ARG A 150 -8.10 -10.76 20.04
CA ARG A 150 -6.84 -11.40 20.47
C ARG A 150 -6.07 -10.70 21.59
N GLY A 151 -6.72 -9.90 22.44
CA GLY A 151 -6.08 -9.38 23.66
C GLY A 151 -7.07 -8.97 24.71
#